data_AF-A0A7C0VTD9-F1
#
_entry.id   AF-A0A7C0VTD9-F1
#
_cell.length_a   1.000
_cell.length_b   1.000
_cell.length_c   1.000
_cell.angle_alpha   90.00
_cell.angle_beta   90.00
_cell.angle_gamma   90.00
#
_symmetry.space_group_name_H-M   'P 1'
#
loop_
_entity.id
_entity.type
_entity.pdbx_description
1 polymer ?
#
loop_
_entity_poly.entity_id
_entity_poly.type
_entity_poly.pdbx_seq_one_letter_code
_entity_poly.pdbx_strand_id
1 'polypeptide(L)'
;MIVERKEIKKEMMKKLEKLKEKILNKYGDMVKCIVVMGSLARGEMKSTSDVDIFIVLDDTKEEIPEKKLRAIDDEIEKMANEVDPRISVQPSYTLTEFWKYARVCHPIIYNFIKEGVAIYDAGFFMPVKRLLNMGKIPMTREAIESYMEDAPKKLIRAKTVKLLMLAEDCYYAILNTAQAVLMFMGVEPPVPRKAYEAVKKYLVEPGILEPEYAEWLKDIVEIRKKIEHKELTEVSGSFVDEWIDKAEKFVDKMFRLLSALEFRKKEKVLERTHEVMYKAAIAALKKLNKLPKDAKELTKVEDITKLPKDKVERLFSSISKTFKVEFIDTGRIPNYYWDVWRRVEVMKELVDKGKSDKVAEKDVYTMREYVRNLIRDLSKTLRKEEESS
;
A
#
# COMPACT_ATOMS: atom_id res chain seq x y z
N MET A 1 -3.77 61.20 -18.88
CA MET A 1 -2.69 60.24 -18.55
C MET A 1 -3.05 58.76 -18.74
N ILE A 2 -3.90 58.11 -17.92
CA ILE A 2 -4.15 56.64 -18.08
C ILE A 2 -4.92 56.31 -19.39
N VAL A 3 -5.95 57.09 -19.72
CA VAL A 3 -6.76 56.92 -20.95
C VAL A 3 -5.92 57.17 -22.20
N GLU A 4 -5.15 58.25 -22.19
CA GLU A 4 -4.24 58.66 -23.26
C GLU A 4 -3.14 57.61 -23.56
N ARG A 5 -2.55 56.99 -22.53
CA ARG A 5 -1.59 55.89 -22.71
C ARG A 5 -2.22 54.64 -23.33
N LYS A 6 -3.49 54.35 -23.02
CA LYS A 6 -4.22 53.22 -23.63
C LYS A 6 -4.51 53.47 -25.11
N GLU A 7 -4.86 54.69 -25.49
CA GLU A 7 -5.11 55.08 -26.89
C GLU A 7 -3.82 54.97 -27.73
N ILE A 8 -2.72 55.53 -27.24
CA ILE A 8 -1.39 55.45 -27.89
C ILE A 8 -0.96 54.00 -28.09
N LYS A 9 -1.10 53.16 -27.06
CA LYS A 9 -0.80 51.72 -27.14
C LYS A 9 -1.63 51.04 -28.22
N LYS A 10 -2.94 51.32 -28.27
CA LYS A 10 -3.86 50.73 -29.25
C LYS A 10 -3.51 51.12 -30.68
N GLU A 11 -3.12 52.38 -30.91
CA GLU A 11 -2.67 52.85 -32.23
C GLU A 11 -1.38 52.14 -32.65
N MET A 12 -0.39 52.08 -31.76
CA MET A 12 0.89 51.42 -32.04
C MET A 12 0.72 49.92 -32.32
N MET A 13 -0.16 49.23 -31.57
CA MET A 13 -0.46 47.82 -31.85
C MET A 13 -1.06 47.59 -33.24
N LYS A 14 -1.88 48.52 -33.76
CA LYS A 14 -2.38 48.44 -35.15
C LYS A 14 -1.24 48.59 -36.17
N LYS A 15 -0.24 49.42 -35.88
CA LYS A 15 0.93 49.58 -36.75
C LYS A 15 1.81 48.34 -36.73
N LEU A 16 2.05 47.77 -35.54
CA LEU A 16 2.75 46.49 -35.39
C LEU A 16 2.04 45.34 -36.09
N GLU A 17 0.70 45.33 -36.10
CA GLU A 17 -0.07 44.34 -36.85
C GLU A 17 0.17 44.44 -38.36
N LYS A 18 0.20 45.67 -38.92
CA LYS A 18 0.55 45.90 -40.33
C LYS A 18 1.99 45.47 -40.63
N LEU A 19 2.93 45.77 -39.74
CA LEU A 19 4.33 45.36 -39.88
C LEU A 19 4.45 43.83 -39.85
N LYS A 20 3.76 43.17 -38.92
CA LYS A 20 3.67 41.72 -38.83
C LYS A 20 3.19 41.11 -40.15
N GLU A 21 2.09 41.61 -40.72
CA GLU A 21 1.58 41.14 -42.01
C GLU A 21 2.60 41.31 -43.14
N LYS A 22 3.27 42.47 -43.25
CA LYS A 22 4.34 42.70 -44.23
C LYS A 22 5.48 41.68 -44.10
N ILE A 23 5.96 41.46 -42.87
CA ILE A 23 7.05 40.51 -42.59
C ILE A 23 6.63 39.08 -42.94
N LEU A 24 5.45 38.65 -42.50
CA LEU A 24 4.99 37.27 -42.72
C LEU A 24 4.68 36.99 -44.18
N ASN A 25 4.21 37.96 -44.95
CA ASN A 25 3.97 37.79 -46.39
C ASN A 25 5.26 37.49 -47.17
N LYS A 26 6.41 38.00 -46.72
CA LYS A 26 7.71 37.79 -47.38
C LYS A 26 8.55 36.68 -46.76
N TYR A 27 8.50 36.54 -45.43
CA TYR A 27 9.40 35.69 -44.65
C TYR A 27 8.68 34.67 -43.76
N GLY A 28 7.37 34.47 -43.94
CA GLY A 28 6.55 33.64 -43.05
C GLY A 28 7.05 32.21 -42.85
N ASP A 29 7.67 31.59 -43.85
CA ASP A 29 8.21 30.22 -43.73
C ASP A 29 9.43 30.12 -42.81
N MET A 30 10.15 31.24 -42.63
CA MET A 30 11.34 31.34 -41.80
C MET A 30 11.03 31.89 -40.41
N VAL A 31 10.07 32.80 -40.28
CA VAL A 31 9.78 33.49 -39.01
C VAL A 31 9.15 32.53 -38.00
N LYS A 32 9.80 32.35 -36.83
CA LYS A 32 9.24 31.60 -35.69
C LYS A 32 8.47 32.48 -34.73
N CYS A 33 8.95 33.68 -34.46
CA CYS A 33 8.21 34.65 -33.67
C CYS A 33 8.63 36.08 -34.02
N ILE A 34 7.71 37.00 -33.75
CA ILE A 34 7.96 38.45 -33.75
C ILE A 34 7.53 38.93 -32.37
N VAL A 35 8.47 39.49 -31.63
CA VAL A 35 8.29 39.79 -30.20
C VAL A 35 8.60 41.25 -29.96
N VAL A 36 7.67 41.92 -29.30
CA VAL A 36 7.79 43.30 -28.84
C VAL A 36 8.42 43.32 -27.46
N MET A 37 9.34 44.24 -27.26
CA MET A 37 10.09 44.45 -26.03
C MET A 37 9.86 45.84 -25.44
N GLY A 38 10.53 46.13 -24.32
CA GLY A 38 10.64 47.47 -23.78
C GLY A 38 9.35 48.04 -23.20
N SER A 39 9.22 49.37 -23.28
CA SER A 39 8.15 50.12 -22.62
C SER A 39 6.74 49.72 -23.09
N LEU A 40 6.59 49.27 -24.34
CA LEU A 40 5.32 48.81 -24.88
C LEU A 40 4.89 47.47 -24.27
N ALA A 41 5.83 46.52 -24.15
CA ALA A 41 5.60 45.24 -23.50
C ALA A 41 5.22 45.41 -22.01
N ARG A 42 5.89 46.33 -21.30
CA ARG A 42 5.61 46.66 -19.89
C ARG A 42 4.37 47.53 -19.68
N GLY A 43 3.79 48.10 -20.73
CA GLY A 43 2.63 49.00 -20.63
C GLY A 43 2.95 50.42 -20.15
N GLU A 44 4.21 50.83 -20.24
CA GLU A 44 4.75 52.11 -19.78
C GLU A 44 5.02 53.10 -20.91
N MET A 45 4.56 52.79 -22.13
CA MET A 45 4.81 53.56 -23.34
C MET A 45 4.33 55.01 -23.22
N LYS A 46 5.21 55.96 -23.61
CA LYS A 46 4.90 57.39 -23.81
C LYS A 46 4.81 57.69 -25.31
N SER A 47 4.29 58.86 -25.67
CA SER A 47 4.18 59.29 -27.08
C SER A 47 5.53 59.33 -27.81
N THR A 48 6.60 59.63 -27.08
CA THR A 48 8.00 59.69 -27.55
C THR A 48 8.77 58.37 -27.36
N SER A 49 8.12 57.29 -26.93
CA SER A 49 8.80 56.02 -26.69
C SER A 49 9.02 55.27 -28.00
N ASP A 50 10.23 54.76 -28.17
CA ASP A 50 10.54 53.78 -29.21
C ASP A 50 9.96 52.41 -28.85
N VAL A 51 9.77 51.60 -29.89
CA VAL A 51 9.24 50.24 -29.80
C VAL A 51 10.28 49.27 -30.34
N ASP A 52 10.94 48.58 -29.43
CA ASP A 52 11.88 47.53 -29.80
C ASP A 52 11.14 46.25 -30.19
N ILE A 53 11.48 45.70 -31.35
CA ILE A 53 11.06 44.36 -31.77
C ILE A 53 12.28 43.51 -32.06
N PHE A 54 12.19 42.21 -31.79
CA PHE A 54 13.15 41.23 -32.31
C PHE A 54 12.39 40.08 -32.96
N ILE A 55 13.09 39.40 -33.84
CA ILE A 55 12.54 38.31 -34.66
C ILE A 55 13.43 37.09 -34.48
N VAL A 56 12.81 35.92 -34.44
CA VAL A 56 13.53 34.64 -34.48
C VAL A 56 13.26 33.96 -35.81
N LEU A 57 14.33 33.60 -36.52
CA LEU A 57 14.28 32.94 -37.83
C LEU A 57 14.72 31.48 -37.74
N ASP A 58 14.02 30.58 -38.43
CA ASP A 58 14.33 29.16 -38.49
C ASP A 58 15.46 28.87 -39.46
N ASP A 59 16.67 28.71 -38.93
CA ASP A 59 17.87 28.28 -39.66
C ASP A 59 18.10 26.76 -39.61
N THR A 60 17.17 25.99 -39.04
CA THR A 60 17.35 24.54 -38.86
C THR A 60 17.01 23.72 -40.10
N LYS A 61 16.22 24.28 -41.02
CA LYS A 61 15.90 23.67 -42.33
C LYS A 61 16.99 23.95 -43.37
N GLU A 62 17.48 25.18 -43.38
CA GLU A 62 18.54 25.67 -44.25
C GLU A 62 19.33 26.70 -43.46
N GLU A 63 20.65 26.56 -43.41
CA GLU A 63 21.51 27.53 -42.75
C GLU A 63 21.28 28.92 -43.37
N ILE A 64 21.23 29.95 -42.52
CA ILE A 64 21.10 31.34 -42.96
C ILE A 64 22.49 31.97 -42.84
N PRO A 65 23.24 32.17 -43.93
CA PRO A 65 24.53 32.82 -43.87
C PRO A 65 24.40 34.25 -43.33
N GLU A 66 25.41 34.74 -42.63
CA GLU A 66 25.39 36.07 -42.00
C GLU A 66 25.04 37.20 -42.99
N LYS A 67 25.54 37.11 -44.22
CA LYS A 67 25.20 38.08 -45.29
C LYS A 67 23.71 38.07 -45.66
N LYS A 68 23.08 36.89 -45.66
CA LYS A 68 21.64 36.72 -45.91
C LYS A 68 20.83 37.24 -44.72
N LEU A 69 21.27 36.95 -43.49
CA LEU A 69 20.65 37.46 -42.27
C LEU A 69 20.64 38.99 -42.22
N ARG A 70 21.79 39.63 -42.47
CA ARG A 70 21.89 41.11 -42.54
C ARG A 70 20.99 41.71 -43.61
N ALA A 71 20.91 41.09 -44.80
CA ALA A 71 20.02 41.56 -45.85
C ALA A 71 18.53 41.46 -45.45
N ILE A 72 18.15 40.41 -44.71
CA ILE A 72 16.80 40.27 -44.14
C ILE A 72 16.55 41.37 -43.10
N ASP A 73 17.48 41.60 -42.18
CA ASP A 73 17.38 42.64 -41.16
C ASP A 73 17.23 44.04 -41.78
N ASP A 74 18.07 44.40 -42.76
CA ASP A 74 18.01 45.69 -43.49
C ASP A 74 16.64 45.90 -44.16
N GLU A 75 16.04 44.84 -44.71
CA GLU A 75 14.73 44.93 -45.33
C GLU A 75 13.60 45.07 -44.31
N ILE A 76 13.66 44.33 -43.21
CA ILE A 76 12.68 44.43 -42.13
C ILE A 76 12.72 45.81 -41.48
N GLU A 77 13.92 46.38 -41.31
CA GLU A 77 14.10 47.74 -40.83
C GLU A 77 13.47 48.78 -41.78
N LYS A 78 13.64 48.62 -43.10
CA LYS A 78 12.93 49.46 -44.09
C LYS A 78 11.42 49.33 -43.96
N MET A 79 10.89 48.11 -43.84
CA MET A 79 9.46 47.88 -43.64
C MET A 79 8.94 48.52 -42.35
N ALA A 80 9.72 48.46 -41.27
CA ALA A 80 9.39 49.08 -39.98
C ALA A 80 9.34 50.61 -40.10
N ASN A 81 10.36 51.22 -40.71
CA ASN A 81 10.44 52.67 -40.93
C ASN A 81 9.29 53.20 -41.80
N GLU A 82 8.85 52.44 -42.82
CA GLU A 82 7.66 52.78 -43.61
C GLU A 82 6.36 52.76 -42.80
N VAL A 83 6.30 51.91 -41.76
CA VAL A 83 5.09 51.74 -40.93
C VAL A 83 5.04 52.79 -39.83
N ASP A 84 6.13 52.94 -39.05
CA ASP A 84 6.32 53.98 -38.05
C ASP A 84 7.81 54.08 -37.70
N PRO A 85 8.46 55.25 -37.82
CA PRO A 85 9.89 55.42 -37.56
C PRO A 85 10.28 55.21 -36.09
N ARG A 86 9.30 55.07 -35.17
CA ARG A 86 9.55 54.73 -33.76
C ARG A 86 9.75 53.23 -33.54
N ILE A 87 9.53 52.38 -34.55
CA ILE A 87 9.73 50.94 -34.43
C ILE A 87 11.21 50.65 -34.71
N SER A 88 11.92 50.24 -33.67
CA SER A 88 13.32 49.84 -33.70
C SER A 88 13.41 48.32 -33.83
N VAL A 89 14.04 47.84 -34.91
CA VAL A 89 14.25 46.42 -35.16
C VAL A 89 15.61 46.03 -34.59
N GLN A 90 15.62 45.20 -33.56
CA GLN A 90 16.85 44.59 -33.05
C GLN A 90 17.32 43.51 -34.03
N PRO A 91 18.63 43.23 -34.13
CA PRO A 91 19.15 42.17 -34.98
C PRO A 91 18.41 40.84 -34.78
N SER A 92 18.03 40.19 -35.87
CA SER A 92 17.29 38.92 -35.79
C SER A 92 18.17 37.82 -35.22
N TYR A 93 17.59 36.99 -34.35
CA TYR A 93 18.26 35.79 -33.86
C TYR A 93 17.89 34.61 -34.73
N THR A 94 18.85 33.76 -35.07
CA THR A 94 18.49 32.45 -35.61
C THR A 94 17.96 31.54 -34.50
N LEU A 95 17.19 30.52 -34.85
CA LEU A 95 16.62 29.58 -33.88
C LEU A 95 17.74 28.85 -33.14
N THR A 96 18.80 28.44 -33.84
CA THR A 96 19.97 27.81 -33.20
C THR A 96 20.70 28.77 -32.25
N GLU A 97 20.88 30.05 -32.63
CA GLU A 97 21.52 31.06 -31.79
C GLU A 97 20.69 31.38 -30.55
N PHE A 98 19.38 31.56 -30.71
CA PHE A 98 18.47 31.78 -29.60
C PHE A 98 18.60 30.65 -28.57
N TRP A 99 18.59 29.39 -29.01
CA TRP A 99 18.76 28.24 -28.12
C TRP A 99 20.16 28.16 -27.50
N LYS A 100 21.21 28.53 -28.24
CA LYS A 100 22.57 28.61 -27.71
C LYS A 100 22.62 29.54 -26.50
N TYR A 101 22.00 30.72 -26.59
CA TYR A 101 21.95 31.70 -25.51
C TYR A 101 20.95 31.35 -24.41
N ALA A 102 19.77 30.83 -24.75
CA ALA A 102 18.76 30.44 -23.77
C ALA A 102 19.28 29.33 -22.84
N ARG A 103 20.04 28.36 -23.37
CA ARG A 103 20.63 27.25 -22.58
C ARG A 103 21.62 27.72 -21.52
N VAL A 104 22.33 28.82 -21.76
CA VAL A 104 23.30 29.39 -20.82
C VAL A 104 22.73 30.56 -20.02
N CYS A 105 21.41 30.77 -20.08
CA CYS A 105 20.73 31.90 -19.43
C CYS A 105 21.37 33.25 -19.77
N HIS A 106 21.73 33.46 -21.05
CA HIS A 106 22.32 34.72 -21.48
C HIS A 106 21.38 35.89 -21.11
N PRO A 107 21.85 36.96 -20.42
CA PRO A 107 20.98 37.99 -19.85
C PRO A 107 20.01 38.62 -20.86
N ILE A 108 20.46 38.81 -22.10
CA ILE A 108 19.63 39.38 -23.18
C ILE A 108 18.44 38.47 -23.50
N ILE A 109 18.68 37.19 -23.83
CA ILE A 109 17.62 36.25 -24.18
C ILE A 109 16.71 35.97 -22.98
N TYR A 110 17.26 35.91 -21.77
CA TYR A 110 16.46 35.79 -20.56
C TYR A 110 15.48 36.96 -20.41
N ASN A 111 15.95 38.21 -20.54
CA ASN A 111 15.09 39.39 -20.48
C ASN A 111 14.07 39.40 -21.61
N PHE A 112 14.45 38.93 -22.81
CA PHE A 112 13.55 38.81 -23.95
C PHE A 112 12.39 37.87 -23.66
N ILE A 113 12.68 36.65 -23.20
CA ILE A 113 11.64 35.68 -22.83
C ILE A 113 10.76 36.24 -21.70
N LYS A 114 11.38 36.82 -20.67
CA LYS A 114 10.72 37.32 -19.47
C LYS A 114 9.75 38.46 -19.76
N GLU A 115 10.21 39.51 -20.45
CA GLU A 115 9.41 40.72 -20.67
C GLU A 115 8.65 40.71 -21.99
N GLY A 116 9.13 39.97 -23.00
CA GLY A 116 8.63 40.05 -24.36
C GLY A 116 7.17 39.67 -24.54
N VAL A 117 6.49 40.39 -25.42
CA VAL A 117 5.11 40.12 -25.84
C VAL A 117 5.13 39.74 -27.31
N ALA A 118 4.81 38.48 -27.61
CA ALA A 118 4.73 38.01 -28.99
C ALA A 118 3.52 38.62 -29.70
N ILE A 119 3.76 39.28 -30.84
CA ILE A 119 2.71 39.69 -31.78
C ILE A 119 2.50 38.64 -32.89
N TYR A 120 3.49 37.77 -33.07
CA TYR A 120 3.41 36.54 -33.83
C TYR A 120 4.21 35.44 -33.14
N ASP A 121 3.66 34.22 -33.08
CA ASP A 121 4.35 33.05 -32.54
C ASP A 121 3.87 31.80 -33.26
N ALA A 122 4.80 31.08 -33.90
CA ALA A 122 4.56 29.80 -34.55
C ALA A 122 4.52 28.62 -33.55
N GLY A 123 4.27 28.88 -32.27
CA GLY A 123 4.28 27.90 -31.19
C GLY A 123 5.67 27.63 -30.61
N PHE A 124 6.56 28.62 -30.67
CA PHE A 124 7.92 28.54 -30.17
C PHE A 124 8.13 29.41 -28.92
N PHE A 125 7.84 30.71 -29.01
CA PHE A 125 8.22 31.68 -27.99
C PHE A 125 7.36 31.59 -26.72
N MET A 126 6.04 31.48 -26.86
CA MET A 126 5.15 31.40 -25.72
C MET A 126 5.32 30.13 -24.89
N PRO A 127 5.52 28.93 -25.47
CA PRO A 127 5.95 27.76 -24.72
C PRO A 127 7.23 27.99 -23.91
N VAL A 128 8.27 28.59 -24.50
CA VAL A 128 9.52 28.91 -23.80
C VAL A 128 9.27 29.88 -22.63
N LYS A 129 8.44 30.91 -22.82
CA LYS A 129 8.05 31.83 -21.75
C LYS A 129 7.28 31.14 -20.62
N ARG A 130 6.39 30.20 -20.95
CA ARG A 130 5.71 29.38 -19.92
C ARG A 130 6.70 28.50 -19.16
N LEU A 131 7.65 27.88 -19.85
CA LEU A 131 8.72 27.09 -19.21
C LEU A 131 9.58 27.95 -18.28
N LEU A 132 9.90 29.18 -18.67
CA LEU A 132 10.58 30.14 -17.80
C LEU A 132 9.78 30.37 -16.50
N ASN A 133 8.49 30.72 -16.63
CA ASN A 133 7.61 30.98 -15.48
C ASN A 133 7.42 29.76 -14.58
N MET A 134 7.51 28.54 -15.13
CA MET A 134 7.48 27.29 -14.37
C MET A 134 8.83 26.93 -13.73
N GLY A 135 9.85 27.78 -13.86
CA GLY A 135 11.20 27.52 -13.35
C GLY A 135 11.91 26.36 -14.05
N LYS A 136 11.55 26.06 -15.32
CA LYS A 136 12.12 24.94 -16.09
C LYS A 136 13.37 25.31 -16.90
N ILE A 137 13.70 26.59 -17.00
CA ILE A 137 14.94 27.05 -17.61
C ILE A 137 16.00 27.15 -16.51
N PRO A 138 17.09 26.37 -16.56
CA PRO A 138 18.13 26.40 -15.53
C PRO A 138 18.77 27.79 -15.36
N MET A 139 19.32 28.05 -14.17
CA MET A 139 20.05 29.28 -13.82
C MET A 139 19.21 30.56 -13.80
N THR A 140 17.88 30.48 -13.98
CA THR A 140 16.99 31.64 -13.86
C THR A 140 16.50 31.84 -12.42
N ARG A 141 16.00 33.06 -12.13
CA ARG A 141 15.42 33.36 -10.82
C ARG A 141 14.23 32.47 -10.51
N GLU A 142 13.38 32.21 -11.51
CA GLU A 142 12.19 31.37 -11.41
C GLU A 142 12.56 29.90 -11.09
N ALA A 143 13.65 29.39 -11.68
CA ALA A 143 14.15 28.07 -11.34
C ALA A 143 14.64 28.01 -9.89
N ILE A 144 15.45 29.00 -9.47
CA ILE A 144 15.94 29.10 -8.08
C ILE A 144 14.77 29.16 -7.09
N GLU A 145 13.78 30.00 -7.35
CA GLU A 145 12.56 30.12 -6.53
C GLU A 145 11.80 28.80 -6.49
N SER A 146 11.64 28.11 -7.62
CA SER A 146 11.00 26.80 -7.67
C SER A 146 11.70 25.75 -6.79
N TYR A 147 13.04 25.70 -6.82
CA TYR A 147 13.81 24.81 -5.94
C TYR A 147 13.65 25.19 -4.46
N MET A 148 13.68 26.48 -4.15
CA MET A 148 13.56 26.99 -2.78
C MET A 148 12.16 26.78 -2.19
N GLU A 149 11.10 26.93 -2.99
CA GLU A 149 9.71 26.69 -2.56
C GLU A 149 9.41 25.21 -2.26
N ASP A 150 10.13 24.29 -2.92
CA ASP A 150 9.94 22.85 -2.69
C ASP A 150 10.59 22.39 -1.37
N ALA A 151 11.68 23.01 -0.94
CA ALA A 151 12.43 22.58 0.25
C ALA A 151 11.59 22.54 1.55
N PRO A 152 10.84 23.59 1.94
CA PRO A 152 9.96 23.52 3.11
C PRO A 152 8.88 22.44 3.00
N LYS A 153 8.34 22.20 1.80
CA LYS A 153 7.33 21.15 1.56
C LYS A 153 7.90 19.77 1.83
N LYS A 154 9.16 19.51 1.47
CA LYS A 154 9.85 18.25 1.79
C LYS A 154 10.04 18.07 3.29
N LEU A 155 10.41 19.14 4.01
CA LEU A 155 10.55 19.08 5.46
C LEU A 155 9.21 18.84 6.16
N ILE A 156 8.14 19.51 5.73
CA ILE A 156 6.78 19.25 6.23
C ILE A 156 6.39 17.80 5.96
N ARG A 157 6.62 17.29 4.75
CA ARG A 157 6.37 15.87 4.42
C ARG A 157 7.11 14.93 5.36
N ALA A 158 8.39 15.17 5.65
CA ALA A 158 9.16 14.34 6.58
C ALA A 158 8.55 14.34 7.99
N LYS A 159 8.05 15.48 8.47
CA LYS A 159 7.33 15.58 9.75
C LYS A 159 5.99 14.85 9.70
N THR A 160 5.23 14.99 8.61
CA THR A 160 3.93 14.31 8.42
C THR A 160 4.10 12.80 8.38
N VAL A 161 5.13 12.28 7.70
CA VAL A 161 5.39 10.83 7.62
C VAL A 161 5.55 10.22 9.02
N LYS A 162 6.27 10.88 9.93
CA LYS A 162 6.40 10.41 11.33
C LYS A 162 5.04 10.24 12.03
N LEU A 163 4.10 11.16 11.79
CA LEU A 163 2.76 11.04 12.36
C LEU A 163 1.96 9.90 11.72
N LEU A 164 2.10 9.70 10.41
CA LEU A 164 1.43 8.61 9.68
C LEU A 164 1.93 7.23 10.13
N MET A 165 3.23 7.08 10.37
CA MET A 165 3.81 5.84 10.90
C MET A 165 3.15 5.44 12.23
N LEU A 166 2.77 6.40 13.07
CA LEU A 166 2.06 6.14 14.32
C LEU A 166 0.56 5.90 14.10
N ALA A 167 -0.11 6.82 13.41
CA ALA A 167 -1.57 6.87 13.29
C ALA A 167 -2.15 5.81 12.34
N GLU A 168 -1.37 5.35 11.37
CA GLU A 168 -1.78 4.38 10.36
C GLU A 168 -1.02 3.06 10.58
N ASP A 169 0.30 3.07 10.45
CA ASP A 169 1.08 1.82 10.36
C ASP A 169 1.14 1.06 11.70
N CYS A 170 1.72 1.66 12.75
CA CYS A 170 1.82 1.03 14.06
C CYS A 170 0.45 0.77 14.69
N TYR A 171 -0.47 1.73 14.55
CA TYR A 171 -1.83 1.60 15.04
C TYR A 171 -2.56 0.38 14.46
N TYR A 172 -2.61 0.23 13.13
CA TYR A 172 -3.33 -0.89 12.53
C TYR A 172 -2.58 -2.21 12.70
N ALA A 173 -1.25 -2.21 12.77
CA ALA A 173 -0.49 -3.41 13.10
C ALA A 173 -0.91 -3.99 14.47
N ILE A 174 -0.99 -3.13 15.49
CA ILE A 174 -1.40 -3.53 16.85
C ILE A 174 -2.90 -3.88 16.89
N LEU A 175 -3.77 -3.02 16.37
CA LEU A 175 -5.22 -3.23 16.45
C LEU A 175 -5.66 -4.49 15.71
N ASN A 176 -5.20 -4.69 14.47
CA ASN A 176 -5.69 -5.78 13.62
C ASN A 176 -5.22 -7.14 14.15
N THR A 177 -3.99 -7.23 14.67
CA THR A 177 -3.50 -8.49 15.25
C THR A 177 -4.23 -8.84 16.55
N ALA A 178 -4.55 -7.85 17.38
CA ALA A 178 -5.40 -8.06 18.55
C ALA A 178 -6.81 -8.55 18.16
N GLN A 179 -7.43 -7.90 17.17
CA GLN A 179 -8.75 -8.29 16.66
C GLN A 179 -8.73 -9.70 16.06
N ALA A 180 -7.67 -10.08 15.33
CA ALA A 180 -7.54 -11.41 14.74
C ALA A 180 -7.51 -12.52 15.82
N VAL A 181 -6.76 -12.31 16.90
CA VAL A 181 -6.72 -13.27 18.03
C VAL A 181 -8.10 -13.38 18.70
N LEU A 182 -8.79 -12.26 18.91
CA LEU A 182 -10.15 -12.26 19.47
C LEU A 182 -11.15 -13.00 18.55
N MET A 183 -11.08 -12.75 17.24
CA MET A 183 -11.90 -13.45 16.25
C MET A 183 -11.65 -14.95 16.25
N PHE A 184 -10.40 -15.39 16.37
CA PHE A 184 -10.07 -16.80 16.48
C PHE A 184 -10.70 -17.46 17.72
N MET A 185 -10.82 -16.71 18.81
CA MET A 185 -11.51 -17.14 20.04
C MET A 185 -13.04 -17.07 19.94
N GLY A 186 -13.59 -16.66 18.79
CA GLY A 186 -15.03 -16.53 18.56
C GLY A 186 -15.64 -15.25 19.13
N VAL A 187 -14.81 -14.25 19.44
CA VAL A 187 -15.25 -12.92 19.89
C VAL A 187 -15.33 -12.00 18.66
N GLU A 188 -16.42 -11.24 18.53
CA GLU A 188 -16.53 -10.25 17.46
C GLU A 188 -15.42 -9.19 17.56
N PRO A 189 -14.83 -8.76 16.43
CA PRO A 189 -13.73 -7.81 16.45
C PRO A 189 -14.22 -6.47 17.04
N PRO A 190 -13.65 -6.01 18.17
CA PRO A 190 -14.11 -4.79 18.81
C PRO A 190 -13.75 -3.56 17.98
N VAL A 191 -14.63 -2.56 17.93
CA VAL A 191 -14.29 -1.23 17.44
C VAL A 191 -13.13 -0.63 18.25
N PRO A 192 -12.30 0.28 17.70
CA PRO A 192 -11.10 0.78 18.36
C PRO A 192 -11.29 1.28 19.80
N ARG A 193 -12.40 1.98 20.07
CA ARG A 193 -12.72 2.50 21.41
C ARG A 193 -12.99 1.41 22.45
N LYS A 194 -13.36 0.20 22.02
CA LYS A 194 -13.65 -0.96 22.87
C LYS A 194 -12.53 -2.01 22.82
N ALA A 195 -11.50 -1.81 22.01
CA ALA A 195 -10.45 -2.80 21.78
C ALA A 195 -9.67 -3.13 23.06
N TYR A 196 -9.32 -2.11 23.85
CA TYR A 196 -8.66 -2.28 25.16
C TYR A 196 -9.47 -3.19 26.09
N GLU A 197 -10.74 -2.86 26.32
CA GLU A 197 -11.61 -3.62 27.23
C GLU A 197 -11.80 -5.06 26.78
N ALA A 198 -11.94 -5.29 25.48
CA ALA A 198 -12.06 -6.63 24.92
C ALA A 198 -10.76 -7.45 25.10
N VAL A 199 -9.59 -6.87 24.78
CA VAL A 199 -8.30 -7.54 24.99
C VAL A 199 -8.09 -7.84 26.48
N LYS A 200 -8.39 -6.89 27.35
CA LYS A 200 -8.27 -7.06 28.80
C LYS A 200 -9.13 -8.23 29.29
N LYS A 201 -10.42 -8.23 28.95
CA LYS A 201 -11.39 -9.24 29.38
C LYS A 201 -11.08 -10.64 28.84
N TYR A 202 -10.73 -10.77 27.56
CA TYR A 202 -10.63 -12.07 26.91
C TYR A 202 -9.21 -12.63 26.86
N LEU A 203 -8.18 -11.79 26.96
CA LEU A 203 -6.78 -12.22 26.87
C LEU A 203 -6.01 -12.00 28.17
N VAL A 204 -6.17 -10.85 28.83
CA VAL A 204 -5.38 -10.52 30.03
C VAL A 204 -5.94 -11.19 31.29
N GLU A 205 -7.23 -11.02 31.59
CA GLU A 205 -7.87 -11.62 32.77
C GLU A 205 -7.74 -13.15 32.82
N PRO A 206 -7.84 -13.90 31.70
CA PRO A 206 -7.60 -15.34 31.69
C PRO A 206 -6.12 -15.74 31.76
N GLY A 207 -5.20 -14.77 31.80
CA GLY A 207 -3.74 -15.00 31.85
C GLY A 207 -3.13 -15.47 30.53
N ILE A 208 -3.78 -15.21 29.39
CA ILE A 208 -3.27 -15.57 28.05
C ILE A 208 -2.25 -14.54 27.56
N LEU A 209 -2.45 -13.27 27.93
CA LEU A 209 -1.64 -12.12 27.51
C LEU A 209 -1.22 -11.29 28.72
N GLU A 210 0.00 -10.77 28.70
CA GLU A 210 0.51 -9.87 29.72
C GLU A 210 -0.19 -8.50 29.67
N PRO A 211 -0.50 -7.85 30.81
CA PRO A 211 -1.23 -6.58 30.85
C PRO A 211 -0.61 -5.44 30.03
N GLU A 212 0.72 -5.43 29.92
CA GLU A 212 1.49 -4.41 29.19
C GLU A 212 1.05 -4.26 27.73
N TYR A 213 0.75 -5.37 27.04
CA TYR A 213 0.27 -5.32 25.67
C TYR A 213 -1.09 -4.61 25.57
N ALA A 214 -2.00 -4.84 26.52
CA ALA A 214 -3.28 -4.14 26.53
C ALA A 214 -3.09 -2.62 26.70
N GLU A 215 -2.16 -2.20 27.56
CA GLU A 215 -1.84 -0.78 27.73
C GLU A 215 -1.22 -0.18 26.46
N TRP A 216 -0.31 -0.88 25.76
CA TRP A 216 0.21 -0.41 24.46
C TRP A 216 -0.90 -0.23 23.41
N LEU A 217 -1.87 -1.13 23.36
CA LEU A 217 -3.04 -0.99 22.48
C LEU A 217 -3.88 0.24 22.84
N LYS A 218 -4.08 0.52 24.13
CA LYS A 218 -4.81 1.70 24.57
C LYS A 218 -4.07 2.99 24.19
N ASP A 219 -2.78 3.04 24.49
CA ASP A 219 -1.93 4.19 24.25
C ASP A 219 -1.84 4.54 22.75
N ILE A 220 -1.68 3.55 21.85
CA ILE A 220 -1.64 3.84 20.40
C ILE A 220 -2.99 4.32 19.86
N VAL A 221 -4.10 3.81 20.41
CA VAL A 221 -5.45 4.30 20.07
C VAL A 221 -5.63 5.77 20.50
N GLU A 222 -5.08 6.16 21.65
CA GLU A 222 -5.10 7.55 22.10
C GLU A 222 -4.21 8.46 21.27
N ILE A 223 -2.99 8.01 20.94
CA ILE A 223 -2.06 8.75 20.07
C ILE A 223 -2.70 9.03 18.72
N ARG A 224 -3.31 8.02 18.09
CA ARG A 224 -4.02 8.19 16.82
C ARG A 224 -5.10 9.27 16.90
N LYS A 225 -5.93 9.25 17.96
CA LYS A 225 -6.98 10.27 18.16
C LYS A 225 -6.38 11.68 18.30
N LYS A 226 -5.30 11.82 19.06
CA LYS A 226 -4.61 13.11 19.22
C LYS A 226 -4.07 13.63 17.88
N ILE A 227 -3.58 12.74 17.02
CA ILE A 227 -3.12 13.09 15.66
C ILE A 227 -4.32 13.48 14.78
N GLU A 228 -5.41 12.71 14.77
CA GLU A 228 -6.63 13.00 14.00
C GLU A 228 -7.25 14.35 14.38
N HIS A 229 -7.27 14.68 15.68
CA HIS A 229 -7.77 15.95 16.20
C HIS A 229 -6.77 17.11 16.07
N LYS A 230 -5.59 16.87 15.50
CA LYS A 230 -4.49 17.86 15.38
C LYS A 230 -4.01 18.41 16.73
N GLU A 231 -4.19 17.65 17.81
CA GLU A 231 -3.63 17.93 19.13
C GLU A 231 -2.14 17.54 19.19
N LEU A 232 -1.75 16.51 18.43
CA LEU A 232 -0.36 16.09 18.24
C LEU A 232 0.06 16.30 16.78
N THR A 233 0.84 17.36 16.54
CA THR A 233 1.24 17.82 15.19
C THR A 233 2.72 17.61 14.89
N GLU A 234 3.53 17.26 15.88
CA GLU A 234 4.93 16.94 15.72
C GLU A 234 5.37 15.93 16.78
N VAL A 235 6.25 15.00 16.39
CA VAL A 235 6.85 13.97 17.26
C VAL A 235 8.33 13.85 16.97
N SER A 236 9.14 13.41 17.95
CA SER A 236 10.54 13.08 17.71
C SER A 236 10.66 11.77 16.91
N GLY A 237 11.80 11.55 16.24
CA GLY A 237 12.09 10.26 15.60
C GLY A 237 12.17 9.13 16.62
N SER A 238 12.82 9.36 17.76
CA SER A 238 12.93 8.38 18.84
C SER A 238 11.58 7.90 19.39
N PHE A 239 10.58 8.77 19.44
CA PHE A 239 9.23 8.38 19.85
C PHE A 239 8.55 7.48 18.81
N VAL A 240 8.81 7.70 17.52
CA VAL A 240 8.33 6.82 16.45
C VAL A 240 9.01 5.46 16.54
N ASP A 241 10.34 5.44 16.70
CA ASP A 241 11.12 4.20 16.81
C ASP A 241 10.65 3.36 18.02
N GLU A 242 10.38 3.99 19.17
CA GLU A 242 9.82 3.31 20.34
C GLU A 242 8.49 2.61 20.02
N TRP A 243 7.62 3.25 19.23
CA TRP A 243 6.33 2.70 18.85
C TRP A 243 6.43 1.60 17.79
N ILE A 244 7.41 1.68 16.89
CA ILE A 244 7.73 0.59 15.96
C ILE A 244 8.15 -0.64 16.78
N ASP A 245 9.08 -0.49 17.72
CA ASP A 245 9.54 -1.60 18.57
C ASP A 245 8.40 -2.23 19.38
N LYS A 246 7.50 -1.40 19.95
CA LYS A 246 6.30 -1.89 20.66
C LYS A 246 5.37 -2.64 19.70
N ALA A 247 5.14 -2.11 18.50
CA ALA A 247 4.29 -2.74 17.50
C ALA A 247 4.86 -4.09 17.05
N GLU A 248 6.16 -4.19 16.77
CA GLU A 248 6.83 -5.44 16.41
C GLU A 248 6.67 -6.50 17.50
N LYS A 249 6.98 -6.16 18.76
CA LYS A 249 6.79 -7.06 19.92
C LYS A 249 5.33 -7.50 20.07
N PHE A 250 4.40 -6.56 19.92
CA PHE A 250 2.97 -6.84 20.01
C PHE A 250 2.53 -7.82 18.92
N VAL A 251 2.89 -7.55 17.67
CA VAL A 251 2.58 -8.39 16.52
C VAL A 251 3.14 -9.80 16.71
N ASP A 252 4.42 -9.93 17.06
CA ASP A 252 5.06 -11.22 17.33
C ASP A 252 4.35 -11.99 18.44
N LYS A 253 3.98 -11.30 19.52
CA LYS A 253 3.23 -11.92 20.62
C LYS A 253 1.87 -12.44 20.14
N MET A 254 1.12 -11.65 19.37
CA MET A 254 -0.18 -12.05 18.84
C MET A 254 -0.08 -13.25 17.89
N PHE A 255 0.93 -13.29 17.00
CA PHE A 255 1.17 -14.44 16.13
C PHE A 255 1.49 -15.72 16.92
N ARG A 256 2.34 -15.62 17.95
CA ARG A 256 2.65 -16.75 18.83
C ARG A 256 1.41 -17.22 19.60
N LEU A 257 0.60 -16.29 20.09
CA LEU A 257 -0.66 -16.62 20.77
C LEU A 257 -1.64 -17.30 19.84
N LEU A 258 -1.85 -16.77 18.63
CA LEU A 258 -2.72 -17.36 17.63
C LEU A 258 -2.29 -18.80 17.31
N SER A 259 -1.00 -19.00 17.04
CA SER A 259 -0.43 -20.33 16.78
C SER A 259 -0.67 -21.28 17.95
N ALA A 260 -0.44 -20.83 19.19
CA ALA A 260 -0.68 -21.65 20.38
C ALA A 260 -2.16 -22.02 20.56
N LEU A 261 -3.08 -21.10 20.26
CA LEU A 261 -4.52 -21.35 20.29
C LEU A 261 -4.96 -22.33 19.20
N GLU A 262 -4.39 -22.24 18.00
CA GLU A 262 -4.59 -23.19 16.89
C GLU A 262 -4.16 -24.59 17.28
N PHE A 263 -2.96 -24.74 17.86
CA PHE A 263 -2.49 -26.03 18.36
C PHE A 263 -3.43 -26.61 19.40
N ARG A 264 -3.81 -25.85 20.44
CA ARG A 264 -4.75 -26.32 21.47
C ARG A 264 -6.10 -26.74 20.91
N LYS A 265 -6.64 -25.98 19.94
CA LYS A 265 -7.91 -26.32 19.28
C LYS A 265 -7.79 -27.65 18.52
N LYS A 266 -6.70 -27.83 17.78
CA LYS A 266 -6.39 -29.06 17.04
C LYS A 266 -6.24 -30.27 17.96
N GLU A 267 -5.48 -30.12 19.05
CA GLU A 267 -5.29 -31.16 20.07
C GLU A 267 -6.64 -31.60 20.65
N LYS A 268 -7.48 -30.64 21.05
CA LYS A 268 -8.81 -30.93 21.61
C LYS A 268 -9.73 -31.66 20.62
N VAL A 269 -9.64 -31.37 19.33
CA VAL A 269 -10.40 -32.10 18.29
C VAL A 269 -9.88 -33.53 18.16
N LEU A 270 -8.57 -33.72 18.18
CA LEU A 270 -7.95 -35.03 18.10
C LEU A 270 -8.26 -35.89 19.33
N GLU A 271 -8.14 -35.32 20.54
CA GLU A 271 -8.51 -35.96 21.81
C GLU A 271 -9.95 -36.47 21.78
N ARG A 272 -10.90 -35.61 21.40
CA ARG A 272 -12.30 -36.00 21.25
C ARG A 272 -12.51 -37.08 20.20
N THR A 273 -11.76 -37.02 19.10
CA THR A 273 -11.84 -38.02 18.02
C THR A 273 -11.35 -39.38 18.52
N HIS A 274 -10.22 -39.40 19.23
CA HIS A 274 -9.66 -40.58 19.88
C HIS A 274 -10.65 -41.17 20.89
N GLU A 275 -11.18 -40.34 21.80
CA GLU A 275 -12.14 -40.77 22.82
C GLU A 275 -13.41 -41.39 22.20
N VAL A 276 -13.99 -40.73 21.18
CA VAL A 276 -15.20 -41.21 20.49
C VAL A 276 -14.94 -42.52 19.76
N MET A 277 -13.76 -42.68 19.12
CA MET A 277 -13.34 -43.92 18.47
C MET A 277 -13.31 -45.10 19.45
N TYR A 278 -12.70 -44.92 20.63
CA TYR A 278 -12.65 -45.96 21.66
C TYR A 278 -14.01 -46.26 22.26
N LYS A 279 -14.84 -45.25 22.54
CA LYS A 279 -16.21 -45.45 23.06
C LYS A 279 -17.04 -46.30 22.09
N ALA A 280 -16.93 -46.04 20.80
CA ALA A 280 -17.61 -46.80 19.76
C ALA A 280 -17.14 -48.27 19.71
N ALA A 281 -15.82 -48.50 19.77
CA ALA A 281 -15.26 -49.84 19.81
C ALA A 281 -15.70 -50.64 21.05
N ILE A 282 -15.68 -49.99 22.23
CA ILE A 282 -16.16 -50.61 23.48
C ILE A 282 -17.65 -50.98 23.37
N ALA A 283 -18.48 -50.08 22.87
CA ALA A 283 -19.92 -50.34 22.69
C ALA A 283 -20.16 -51.51 21.72
N ALA A 284 -19.42 -51.57 20.61
CA ALA A 284 -19.51 -52.63 19.63
C ALA A 284 -19.08 -53.99 20.20
N LEU A 285 -17.93 -54.06 20.89
CA LEU A 285 -17.43 -55.28 21.53
C LEU A 285 -18.34 -55.78 22.66
N LYS A 286 -18.97 -54.88 23.42
CA LYS A 286 -19.97 -55.25 24.43
C LYS A 286 -21.15 -55.96 23.81
N LYS A 287 -21.66 -55.44 22.69
CA LYS A 287 -22.81 -56.01 21.99
C LYS A 287 -22.55 -57.43 21.47
N LEU A 288 -21.30 -57.73 21.11
CA LEU A 288 -20.87 -59.09 20.73
C LEU A 288 -20.52 -59.99 21.93
N ASN A 289 -20.65 -59.50 23.18
CA ASN A 289 -20.13 -60.17 24.38
C ASN A 289 -18.62 -60.51 24.31
N LYS A 290 -17.86 -59.77 23.49
CA LYS A 290 -16.41 -59.95 23.28
C LYS A 290 -15.55 -58.91 23.99
N LEU A 291 -16.13 -58.10 24.88
CA LEU A 291 -15.36 -57.11 25.62
C LEU A 291 -14.29 -57.80 26.51
N PRO A 292 -13.01 -57.39 26.43
CA PRO A 292 -11.94 -57.94 27.27
C PRO A 292 -12.28 -57.88 28.76
N LYS A 293 -11.84 -58.89 29.53
CA LYS A 293 -12.19 -59.02 30.96
C LYS A 293 -11.63 -57.86 31.81
N ASP A 294 -10.41 -57.45 31.52
CA ASP A 294 -9.74 -56.26 32.07
C ASP A 294 -10.48 -54.97 31.70
N ALA A 295 -11.05 -54.91 30.49
CA ALA A 295 -11.88 -53.78 30.04
C ALA A 295 -13.29 -53.72 30.63
N LYS A 296 -13.77 -54.78 31.32
CA LYS A 296 -15.07 -54.72 32.03
C LYS A 296 -15.06 -53.74 33.20
N GLU A 297 -13.88 -53.41 33.75
CA GLU A 297 -13.77 -52.36 34.78
C GLU A 297 -14.11 -50.97 34.25
N LEU A 298 -13.85 -50.70 32.96
CA LEU A 298 -14.15 -49.41 32.31
C LEU A 298 -15.64 -49.11 32.23
N THR A 299 -16.50 -50.14 32.33
CA THR A 299 -17.95 -49.93 32.30
C THR A 299 -18.49 -49.40 33.63
N LYS A 300 -17.67 -49.41 34.68
CA LYS A 300 -18.00 -48.95 36.03
C LYS A 300 -17.36 -47.61 36.37
N VAL A 301 -16.51 -47.08 35.50
CA VAL A 301 -15.79 -45.83 35.69
C VAL A 301 -16.46 -44.76 34.83
N GLU A 302 -17.03 -43.74 35.47
CA GLU A 302 -17.69 -42.61 34.77
C GLU A 302 -16.69 -41.76 33.99
N ASP A 303 -15.43 -41.69 34.45
CA ASP A 303 -14.37 -40.88 33.85
C ASP A 303 -13.04 -41.65 33.78
N ILE A 304 -12.68 -42.10 32.57
CA ILE A 304 -11.47 -42.89 32.29
C ILE A 304 -10.20 -42.10 32.60
N THR A 305 -10.27 -40.76 32.62
CA THR A 305 -9.11 -39.89 32.89
C THR A 305 -8.65 -39.95 34.36
N LYS A 306 -9.46 -40.49 35.27
CA LYS A 306 -9.12 -40.69 36.68
C LYS A 306 -8.29 -41.95 36.95
N LEU A 307 -8.08 -42.79 35.94
CA LEU A 307 -7.28 -44.01 36.06
C LEU A 307 -5.78 -43.70 35.84
N PRO A 308 -4.87 -44.47 36.48
CA PRO A 308 -3.44 -44.37 36.22
C PRO A 308 -3.12 -44.52 34.71
N LYS A 309 -2.21 -43.70 34.18
CA LYS A 309 -1.88 -43.67 32.74
C LYS A 309 -1.48 -45.03 32.20
N ASP A 310 -0.64 -45.76 32.93
CA ASP A 310 -0.19 -47.11 32.61
C ASP A 310 -1.36 -48.12 32.56
N LYS A 311 -2.36 -47.96 33.43
CA LYS A 311 -3.58 -48.76 33.40
C LYS A 311 -4.43 -48.43 32.18
N VAL A 312 -4.57 -47.14 31.83
CA VAL A 312 -5.32 -46.69 30.65
C VAL A 312 -4.69 -47.20 29.36
N GLU A 313 -3.37 -47.11 29.21
CA GLU A 313 -2.64 -47.59 28.03
C GLU A 313 -2.80 -49.10 27.82
N ARG A 314 -2.68 -49.89 28.90
CA ARG A 314 -2.92 -51.35 28.84
C ARG A 314 -4.33 -51.66 28.38
N LEU A 315 -5.32 -50.94 28.91
CA LEU A 315 -6.72 -51.11 28.55
C LEU A 315 -6.99 -50.75 27.08
N PHE A 316 -6.46 -49.62 26.60
CA PHE A 316 -6.57 -49.23 25.18
C PHE A 316 -5.88 -50.23 24.26
N SER A 317 -4.73 -50.79 24.66
CA SER A 317 -4.06 -51.86 23.91
C SER A 317 -4.91 -53.14 23.83
N SER A 318 -5.53 -53.55 24.94
CA SER A 318 -6.42 -54.72 24.99
C SER A 318 -7.66 -54.54 24.12
N ILE A 319 -8.31 -53.37 24.20
CA ILE A 319 -9.48 -53.01 23.40
C ILE A 319 -9.15 -52.97 21.91
N SER A 320 -8.08 -52.27 21.51
CA SER A 320 -7.71 -52.12 20.10
C SER A 320 -7.36 -53.46 19.45
N LYS A 321 -6.61 -54.34 20.13
CA LYS A 321 -6.31 -55.70 19.66
C LYS A 321 -7.57 -56.54 19.46
N THR A 322 -8.46 -56.52 20.46
CA THR A 322 -9.70 -57.31 20.41
C THR A 322 -10.66 -56.77 19.34
N PHE A 323 -10.75 -55.45 19.21
CA PHE A 323 -11.53 -54.80 18.17
C PHE A 323 -11.04 -55.18 16.77
N LYS A 324 -9.71 -55.16 16.55
CA LYS A 324 -9.12 -55.59 15.27
C LYS A 324 -9.50 -57.03 14.95
N VAL A 325 -9.30 -57.95 15.88
CA VAL A 325 -9.62 -59.37 15.66
C VAL A 325 -11.10 -59.55 15.35
N GLU A 326 -11.99 -58.99 16.17
CA GLU A 326 -13.42 -59.30 16.11
C GLU A 326 -14.16 -58.56 14.98
N PHE A 327 -13.71 -57.37 14.58
CA PHE A 327 -14.40 -56.55 13.58
C PHE A 327 -13.66 -56.40 12.24
N ILE A 328 -12.33 -56.33 12.27
CA ILE A 328 -11.52 -56.12 11.06
C ILE A 328 -11.11 -57.47 10.47
N ASP A 329 -10.44 -58.32 11.24
CA ASP A 329 -9.87 -59.58 10.74
C ASP A 329 -10.98 -60.59 10.37
N THR A 330 -12.15 -60.51 10.99
CA THR A 330 -13.37 -61.27 10.61
C THR A 330 -14.08 -60.74 9.37
N GLY A 331 -13.69 -59.56 8.86
CA GLY A 331 -14.33 -58.90 7.71
C GLY A 331 -15.70 -58.28 8.00
N ARG A 332 -16.08 -58.11 9.27
CA ARG A 332 -17.36 -57.47 9.66
C ARG A 332 -17.43 -56.00 9.22
N ILE A 333 -16.30 -55.30 9.22
CA ILE A 333 -16.15 -53.96 8.66
C ILE A 333 -14.92 -53.89 7.74
N PRO A 334 -14.86 -52.93 6.81
CA PRO A 334 -13.72 -52.74 5.90
C PRO A 334 -12.36 -52.60 6.60
N ASN A 335 -11.33 -53.25 6.02
CA ASN A 335 -9.96 -53.26 6.57
C ASN A 335 -9.31 -51.88 6.71
N TYR A 336 -9.65 -50.91 5.86
CA TYR A 336 -9.06 -49.56 5.91
C TYR A 336 -9.35 -48.83 7.23
N TYR A 337 -10.38 -49.24 7.98
CA TYR A 337 -10.65 -48.67 9.29
C TYR A 337 -9.54 -48.96 10.31
N TRP A 338 -8.75 -50.01 10.11
CA TRP A 338 -7.55 -50.24 10.91
C TRP A 338 -6.44 -49.21 10.59
N ASP A 339 -6.32 -48.77 9.34
CA ASP A 339 -5.40 -47.69 8.98
C ASP A 339 -5.83 -46.36 9.61
N VAL A 340 -7.13 -46.08 9.62
CA VAL A 340 -7.71 -44.91 10.31
C VAL A 340 -7.37 -44.95 11.79
N TRP A 341 -7.58 -46.10 12.45
CA TRP A 341 -7.25 -46.30 13.86
C TRP A 341 -5.78 -46.01 14.15
N ARG A 342 -4.87 -46.63 13.38
CA ARG A 342 -3.42 -46.44 13.54
C ARG A 342 -3.02 -44.99 13.34
N ARG A 343 -3.60 -44.29 12.36
CA ARG A 343 -3.30 -42.87 12.13
C ARG A 343 -3.75 -42.00 13.29
N VAL A 344 -4.94 -42.25 13.87
CA VAL A 344 -5.42 -41.52 15.06
C VAL A 344 -4.49 -41.75 16.26
N GLU A 345 -4.05 -42.99 16.50
CA GLU A 345 -3.09 -43.34 17.56
C GLU A 345 -1.74 -42.61 17.38
N VAL A 346 -1.16 -42.68 16.18
CA VAL A 346 0.13 -42.03 15.89
C VAL A 346 0.05 -40.53 16.10
N MET A 347 -1.02 -39.88 15.62
CA MET A 347 -1.21 -38.46 15.84
C MET A 347 -1.40 -38.14 17.33
N LYS A 348 -2.13 -38.96 18.09
CA LYS A 348 -2.34 -38.76 19.52
C LYS A 348 -1.04 -38.88 20.30
N GLU A 349 -0.22 -39.88 19.98
CA GLU A 349 1.09 -40.09 20.58
C GLU A 349 2.05 -38.92 20.29
N LEU A 350 2.01 -38.37 19.07
CA LEU A 350 2.78 -37.17 18.72
C LEU A 350 2.38 -35.97 19.57
N VAL A 351 1.07 -35.73 19.73
CA VAL A 351 0.54 -34.66 20.59
C VAL A 351 0.95 -34.88 22.05
N ASP A 352 0.83 -36.09 22.58
CA ASP A 352 1.19 -36.40 23.97
C ASP A 352 2.69 -36.23 24.27
N LYS A 353 3.52 -36.34 23.23
CA LYS A 353 4.96 -36.06 23.27
C LYS A 353 5.31 -34.59 23.02
N GLY A 354 4.31 -33.70 22.94
CA GLY A 354 4.48 -32.28 22.66
C GLY A 354 4.90 -31.95 21.22
N LYS A 355 4.71 -32.89 20.27
CA LYS A 355 5.07 -32.75 18.85
C LYS A 355 3.84 -32.44 17.98
N SER A 356 3.00 -31.52 18.45
CA SER A 356 1.75 -31.12 17.81
C SER A 356 1.97 -30.37 16.49
N ASP A 357 3.16 -29.81 16.28
CA ASP A 357 3.65 -29.24 15.01
C ASP A 357 3.70 -30.27 13.87
N LYS A 358 3.95 -31.54 14.19
CA LYS A 358 4.05 -32.64 13.21
C LYS A 358 2.71 -33.20 12.76
N VAL A 359 1.61 -32.74 13.36
CA VAL A 359 0.26 -33.20 13.06
C VAL A 359 -0.45 -32.15 12.21
N ALA A 360 -0.69 -32.45 10.93
CA ALA A 360 -1.38 -31.53 10.05
C ALA A 360 -2.86 -31.36 10.45
N GLU A 361 -3.37 -30.13 10.46
CA GLU A 361 -4.77 -29.86 10.83
C GLU A 361 -5.75 -30.62 9.93
N LYS A 362 -5.49 -30.64 8.61
CA LYS A 362 -6.29 -31.38 7.62
C LYS A 362 -6.42 -32.85 7.99
N ASP A 363 -5.36 -33.48 8.49
CA ASP A 363 -5.37 -34.89 8.85
C ASP A 363 -6.24 -35.14 10.09
N VAL A 364 -6.21 -34.25 11.08
CA VAL A 364 -7.07 -34.32 12.27
C VAL A 364 -8.54 -34.30 11.89
N TYR A 365 -8.96 -33.35 11.04
CA TYR A 365 -10.37 -33.29 10.61
C TYR A 365 -10.75 -34.42 9.65
N THR A 366 -9.83 -34.88 8.80
CA THR A 366 -10.07 -36.03 7.93
C THR A 366 -10.28 -37.30 8.76
N MET A 367 -9.43 -37.55 9.76
CA MET A 367 -9.59 -38.71 10.63
C MET A 367 -10.86 -38.62 11.47
N ARG A 368 -11.27 -37.43 11.93
CA ARG A 368 -12.55 -37.22 12.60
C ARG A 368 -13.73 -37.69 11.74
N GLU A 369 -13.71 -37.40 10.44
CA GLU A 369 -14.76 -37.83 9.53
C GLU A 369 -14.71 -39.35 9.27
N TYR A 370 -13.52 -39.93 9.12
CA TYR A 370 -13.40 -41.39 9.00
C TYR A 370 -13.83 -42.14 10.26
N VAL A 371 -13.58 -41.59 11.45
CA VAL A 371 -14.09 -42.14 12.72
C VAL A 371 -15.62 -42.07 12.76
N ARG A 372 -16.25 -41.00 12.25
CA ARG A 372 -17.72 -40.95 12.13
C ARG A 372 -18.26 -42.02 11.19
N ASN A 373 -17.60 -42.26 10.06
CA ASN A 373 -17.97 -43.33 9.14
C ASN A 373 -17.81 -44.71 9.78
N LEU A 374 -16.72 -44.93 10.53
CA LEU A 374 -16.52 -46.15 11.32
C LEU A 374 -17.70 -46.40 12.26
N ILE A 375 -18.13 -45.40 13.01
CA ILE A 375 -19.27 -45.52 13.95
C ILE A 375 -20.56 -45.87 13.20
N ARG A 376 -20.80 -45.25 12.05
CA ARG A 376 -21.97 -45.51 11.22
C ARG A 376 -21.97 -46.95 10.71
N ASP A 377 -20.83 -47.45 10.24
CA ASP A 377 -20.73 -48.81 9.70
C ASP A 377 -20.73 -49.87 10.80
N LEU A 378 -20.14 -49.61 11.97
CA LEU A 378 -20.31 -50.44 13.15
C LEU A 378 -21.80 -50.56 13.52
N SER A 379 -22.53 -49.44 13.54
CA SER A 379 -23.95 -49.43 13.87
C SER A 379 -24.79 -50.23 12.86
N LYS A 380 -24.50 -50.15 11.56
CA LYS A 380 -25.18 -50.95 10.54
C LYS A 380 -24.89 -52.45 10.69
N THR A 381 -23.63 -52.79 10.90
CA THR A 381 -23.17 -54.19 11.02
C THR A 381 -23.83 -54.86 12.22
N LEU A 382 -23.83 -54.17 13.36
CA LEU A 382 -24.45 -54.64 14.60
C LEU A 382 -25.99 -54.73 14.55
N ARG A 383 -26.66 -54.05 13.62
CA ARG A 383 -28.11 -54.21 13.40
C ARG A 383 -28.40 -55.45 12.55
N LYS A 384 -27.63 -55.65 11.47
CA LYS A 384 -27.78 -56.83 10.61
C LYS A 384 -27.59 -58.14 11.37
N GLU A 385 -26.68 -58.17 12.33
CA GLU A 385 -26.44 -59.35 13.15
C GLU A 385 -27.55 -59.63 14.17
N GLU A 386 -28.23 -58.59 14.69
CA GLU A 386 -29.44 -58.76 15.51
C GLU A 386 -30.63 -59.28 14.69
N GLU A 387 -30.71 -58.91 13.41
CA GLU A 387 -31.73 -59.41 12.49
C GLU A 387 -31.44 -60.85 12.00
N SER A 388 -30.20 -61.33 12.17
CA SER A 388 -29.74 -62.65 11.71
C SER A 388 -29.53 -63.67 12.86
N SER A 389 -29.71 -63.25 14.11
CA SER A 389 -29.62 -64.08 15.34
C SER A 389 -31.01 -64.27 15.93
#